data_AF-A0A5E8ERG2-F1
#
_entry.id   AF-A0A5E8ERG2-F1
#
_cell.length_a   1.000
_cell.length_b   1.000
_cell.length_c   1.000
_cell.angle_alpha   90.00
_cell.angle_beta   90.00
_cell.angle_gamma   90.00
#
_symmetry.space_group_name_H-M   'P 1'
#
loop_
_entity.id
_entity.type
_entity.pdbx_description
1 polymer ?
#
loop_
_entity_poly.entity_id
_entity_poly.type
_entity_poly.pdbx_seq_one_letter_code
_entity_poly.pdbx_strand_id
1 'polypeptide(L)'
;MPRADTGKAASRKPAGAKPARSAAVQAAACRKRLPKTLVDDFAAALRADFRAHGAGVIAAVRAEKPDQYLKVVLTLLPKDFAASSESFDADKTSLEQLSDEEIRHRIRGLEASLRPLLDSDAGLSGAARGVGPKAAP
;
A
#
# COMPACT_ATOMS: atom_id res chain seq x y z
N MET A 1 -33.29 44.97 -64.67
CA MET A 1 -33.39 44.45 -66.05
C MET A 1 -32.80 43.04 -66.10
N PRO A 2 -33.60 41.96 -66.10
CA PRO A 2 -33.11 40.58 -66.21
C PRO A 2 -33.34 40.00 -67.62
N ARG A 3 -32.34 39.29 -68.16
CA ARG A 3 -32.35 38.42 -69.37
C ARG A 3 -31.24 37.38 -69.11
N ALA A 4 -31.31 36.09 -69.44
CA ALA A 4 -32.29 35.25 -70.09
C ALA A 4 -32.02 33.79 -69.66
N ASP A 5 -33.02 32.95 -69.83
CA ASP A 5 -33.06 31.51 -69.63
C ASP A 5 -32.43 30.76 -70.83
N THR A 6 -31.64 29.71 -70.59
CA THR A 6 -31.42 28.62 -71.57
C THR A 6 -31.12 27.27 -70.87
N GLY A 7 -32.10 26.37 -70.86
CA GLY A 7 -31.99 25.08 -71.60
C GLY A 7 -31.19 23.89 -71.02
N LYS A 8 -31.86 23.06 -70.20
CA LYS A 8 -32.03 21.58 -70.24
C LYS A 8 -31.12 20.67 -71.12
N ALA A 9 -30.48 19.66 -70.51
CA ALA A 9 -30.37 18.23 -70.94
C ALA A 9 -29.63 17.41 -69.83
N ALA A 10 -30.27 16.52 -69.05
CA ALA A 10 -30.64 15.12 -69.30
C ALA A 10 -29.50 14.05 -69.19
N SER A 11 -29.59 13.22 -68.13
CA SER A 11 -29.17 11.80 -68.03
C SER A 11 -27.63 11.51 -67.97
N ARG A 12 -27.03 10.65 -67.13
CA ARG A 12 -27.39 9.29 -66.67
C ARG A 12 -26.66 8.93 -65.35
N LYS A 13 -27.30 8.06 -64.57
CA LYS A 13 -26.75 7.29 -63.43
C LYS A 13 -26.25 5.91 -63.93
N PRO A 14 -25.21 5.34 -63.31
CA PRO A 14 -25.34 3.99 -62.72
C PRO A 14 -24.70 3.98 -61.31
N ALA A 15 -25.20 3.33 -60.25
CA ALA A 15 -25.67 1.96 -60.03
C ALA A 15 -24.54 0.90 -60.09
N GLY A 16 -24.17 0.35 -58.92
CA GLY A 16 -23.26 -0.79 -58.73
C GLY A 16 -22.31 -0.58 -57.54
N ALA A 17 -22.70 -0.89 -56.30
CA ALA A 17 -22.61 -2.19 -55.62
C ALA A 17 -21.18 -2.55 -55.11
N LYS A 18 -21.04 -2.59 -53.77
CA LYS A 18 -19.90 -3.06 -52.92
C LYS A 18 -19.80 -4.61 -52.95
N PRO A 19 -19.00 -5.35 -52.11
CA PRO A 19 -17.82 -5.07 -51.24
C PRO A 19 -16.70 -6.16 -51.33
N ALA A 20 -15.55 -6.01 -50.63
CA ALA A 20 -14.91 -7.05 -49.78
C ALA A 20 -13.42 -6.78 -49.42
N ARG A 21 -13.07 -7.07 -48.15
CA ARG A 21 -11.72 -7.24 -47.55
C ARG A 21 -10.86 -5.95 -47.46
N SER A 22 -10.78 -5.30 -46.31
CA SER A 22 -9.97 -5.79 -45.18
C SER A 22 -10.56 -5.41 -43.81
N ALA A 23 -11.57 -6.18 -43.39
CA ALA A 23 -11.91 -6.35 -41.98
C ALA A 23 -11.39 -7.73 -41.55
N ALA A 24 -10.08 -7.85 -41.35
CA ALA A 24 -9.49 -9.02 -40.73
C ALA A 24 -8.18 -8.62 -40.06
N VAL A 25 -8.06 -9.01 -38.79
CA VAL A 25 -6.88 -8.90 -37.93
C VAL A 25 -6.67 -7.56 -37.22
N GLN A 26 -7.60 -7.22 -36.33
CA GLN A 26 -7.24 -6.87 -34.94
C GLN A 26 -8.41 -7.25 -34.01
N ALA A 27 -8.89 -8.47 -34.18
CA ALA A 27 -9.71 -9.17 -33.20
C ALA A 27 -8.79 -10.15 -32.46
N ALA A 28 -8.09 -9.69 -31.43
CA ALA A 28 -7.53 -10.55 -30.37
C ALA A 28 -6.97 -9.75 -29.18
N ALA A 29 -7.76 -8.83 -28.60
CA ALA A 29 -7.66 -8.49 -27.17
C ALA A 29 -8.85 -7.61 -26.75
N CYS A 30 -10.07 -7.93 -27.18
CA CYS A 30 -11.21 -7.58 -26.32
C CYS A 30 -11.06 -8.47 -25.09
N ARG A 31 -10.25 -8.01 -24.11
CA ARG A 31 -10.19 -8.66 -22.80
C ARG A 31 -11.63 -8.72 -22.36
N LYS A 32 -12.18 -9.93 -22.23
CA LYS A 32 -13.51 -10.18 -21.70
C LYS A 32 -13.50 -9.54 -20.32
N ARG A 33 -13.87 -8.26 -20.24
CA ARG A 33 -14.07 -7.57 -18.98
C ARG A 33 -15.23 -8.32 -18.38
N LEU A 34 -14.95 -9.05 -17.30
CA LEU A 34 -16.00 -9.67 -16.51
C LEU A 34 -17.11 -8.61 -16.32
N PRO A 35 -18.38 -9.00 -16.42
CA PRO A 35 -19.47 -8.07 -16.19
C PRO A 35 -19.21 -7.38 -14.86
N LYS A 36 -19.10 -6.04 -14.92
CA LYS A 36 -18.83 -5.21 -13.74
C LYS A 36 -19.89 -5.59 -12.72
N THR A 37 -19.46 -6.07 -11.58
CA THR A 37 -20.39 -6.50 -10.56
C THR A 37 -20.97 -5.25 -9.90
N LEU A 38 -22.15 -5.37 -9.29
CA LEU A 38 -22.70 -4.31 -8.45
C LEU A 38 -21.69 -3.85 -7.38
N VAL A 39 -20.85 -4.77 -6.90
CA VAL A 39 -19.76 -4.49 -5.96
C VAL A 39 -18.71 -3.57 -6.57
N ASP A 40 -18.33 -3.77 -7.84
CA ASP A 40 -17.36 -2.90 -8.53
C ASP A 40 -17.90 -1.49 -8.74
N ASP A 41 -19.17 -1.37 -9.10
CA ASP A 41 -19.84 -0.08 -9.30
C ASP A 41 -20.00 0.66 -7.96
N PHE A 42 -20.34 -0.05 -6.88
CA PHE A 42 -20.36 0.51 -5.53
C PHE A 42 -18.97 0.98 -5.08
N ALA A 43 -17.92 0.17 -5.30
CA ALA A 43 -16.56 0.55 -4.97
C ALA A 43 -16.05 1.74 -5.81
N ALA A 44 -16.53 1.90 -7.04
CA ALA A 44 -16.25 3.07 -7.86
C ALA A 44 -16.96 4.33 -7.31
N ALA A 45 -18.23 4.21 -6.96
CA ALA A 45 -19.00 5.31 -6.36
C ALA A 45 -18.41 5.76 -5.01
N LEU A 46 -18.08 4.81 -4.13
CA LEU A 46 -17.46 5.11 -2.83
C LEU A 46 -16.11 5.81 -2.98
N ARG A 47 -15.29 5.41 -3.96
CA ARG A 47 -14.02 6.11 -4.25
C ARG A 47 -14.25 7.51 -4.79
N ALA A 48 -15.27 7.73 -5.62
CA ALA A 48 -15.59 9.06 -6.13
C ALA A 48 -16.07 9.99 -5.00
N ASP A 49 -16.93 9.48 -4.13
CA ASP A 49 -17.40 10.20 -2.94
C ASP A 49 -16.24 10.57 -2.01
N PHE A 50 -15.36 9.61 -1.70
CA PHE A 50 -14.19 9.89 -0.86
C PHE A 50 -13.22 10.88 -1.49
N ARG A 51 -13.09 10.93 -2.83
CA ARG A 51 -12.28 11.95 -3.51
C ARG A 51 -12.89 13.34 -3.41
N ALA A 52 -14.21 13.45 -3.49
CA ALA A 52 -14.91 14.73 -3.43
C ALA A 52 -15.02 15.26 -1.99
N HIS A 53 -15.26 14.38 -1.01
CA HIS A 53 -15.66 14.76 0.35
C HIS A 53 -14.71 14.25 1.45
N GLY A 54 -13.82 13.31 1.15
CA GLY A 54 -13.01 12.62 2.16
C GLY A 54 -12.12 13.56 2.97
N ALA A 55 -11.57 14.61 2.38
CA ALA A 55 -10.75 15.59 3.11
C ALA A 55 -11.54 16.31 4.22
N GLY A 56 -12.79 16.70 3.91
CA GLY A 56 -13.68 17.35 4.88
C GLY A 56 -14.09 16.40 6.00
N VAL A 57 -14.42 15.16 5.66
CA VAL A 57 -14.78 14.12 6.65
C VAL A 57 -13.58 13.80 7.55
N ILE A 58 -12.38 13.63 7.00
CA ILE A 58 -11.17 13.39 7.80
C ILE A 58 -10.93 14.56 8.77
N ALA A 59 -11.06 15.80 8.30
CA ALA A 59 -10.89 16.97 9.16
C ALA A 59 -11.92 17.01 10.29
N ALA A 60 -13.20 16.75 9.99
CA ALA A 60 -14.26 16.71 10.99
C ALA A 60 -14.03 15.60 12.03
N VAL A 61 -13.71 14.38 11.60
CA VAL A 61 -13.46 13.26 12.52
C VAL A 61 -12.22 13.51 13.38
N ARG A 62 -11.16 14.12 12.84
CA ARG A 62 -9.98 14.51 13.63
C ARG A 62 -10.32 15.53 14.72
N ALA A 63 -11.27 16.42 14.47
CA ALA A 63 -11.71 17.44 15.44
C ALA A 63 -12.69 16.87 16.48
N GLU A 64 -13.66 16.06 16.05
CA GLU A 64 -14.74 15.58 16.91
C GLU A 64 -14.40 14.29 17.65
N LYS A 65 -13.71 13.35 16.98
CA LYS A 65 -13.42 11.99 17.49
C LYS A 65 -12.02 11.52 17.07
N PRO A 66 -10.96 12.15 17.59
CA PRO A 66 -9.58 11.84 17.22
C PRO A 66 -9.20 10.37 17.50
N ASP A 67 -9.70 9.78 18.58
CA ASP A 67 -9.40 8.38 18.92
C ASP A 67 -9.93 7.40 17.86
N GLN A 68 -11.12 7.67 17.32
CA GLN A 68 -11.71 6.83 16.28
C GLN A 68 -10.93 6.96 14.97
N TYR A 69 -10.46 8.17 14.64
CA TYR A 69 -9.61 8.39 13.48
C TYR A 69 -8.31 7.58 13.56
N LEU A 70 -7.62 7.61 14.71
CA LEU A 70 -6.38 6.88 14.89
C LEU A 70 -6.56 5.37 14.81
N LYS A 71 -7.65 4.82 15.37
CA LYS A 71 -7.99 3.40 15.24
C LYS A 71 -8.17 2.97 13.78
N VAL A 72 -8.86 3.77 12.97
CA VAL A 72 -9.05 3.47 11.54
C VAL A 72 -7.73 3.59 10.78
N VAL A 73 -6.89 4.58 11.09
CA VAL A 73 -5.55 4.69 10.48
C VAL A 73 -4.71 3.45 10.81
N LEU A 74 -4.77 2.98 12.05
CA LEU A 74 -4.04 1.80 12.49
C LEU A 74 -4.45 0.53 11.74
N THR A 75 -5.75 0.33 11.44
CA THR A 75 -6.21 -0.86 10.68
C THR A 75 -5.81 -0.82 9.21
N LEU A 76 -5.48 0.34 8.67
CA LEU A 76 -5.01 0.51 7.30
C LEU A 76 -3.49 0.29 7.17
N LEU A 77 -2.74 0.36 8.27
CA LEU A 77 -1.31 0.09 8.27
C LEU A 77 -1.05 -1.42 8.17
N PRO A 78 -0.03 -1.84 7.41
CA PRO A 78 0.46 -3.22 7.48
C PRO A 78 0.80 -3.59 8.93
N LYS A 79 0.49 -4.82 9.34
CA LYS A 79 0.70 -5.29 10.72
C LYS A 79 2.16 -5.14 11.19
N ASP A 80 3.11 -5.25 10.26
CA ASP A 80 4.54 -5.08 10.56
C ASP A 80 4.93 -3.61 10.85
N PHE A 81 4.12 -2.64 10.38
CA PHE A 81 4.22 -1.23 10.78
C PHE A 81 3.52 -0.97 12.11
N ALA A 82 2.43 -1.69 12.38
CA ALA A 82 1.73 -1.67 13.66
C ALA A 82 2.58 -2.28 14.79
N ALA A 83 3.61 -3.07 14.51
CA ALA A 83 4.59 -3.53 15.51
C ALA A 83 5.36 -2.38 16.19
N SER A 84 5.35 -1.15 15.62
CA SER A 84 5.83 0.06 16.31
C SER A 84 4.74 0.76 17.14
N SER A 85 3.47 0.34 17.00
CA SER A 85 2.30 0.84 17.72
C SER A 85 1.55 -0.24 18.52
N GLU A 86 2.11 -1.45 18.68
CA GLU A 86 1.81 -2.41 19.76
C GLU A 86 2.25 -1.83 21.13
N SER A 87 1.99 -0.53 21.33
CA SER A 87 2.19 0.24 22.53
C SER A 87 0.97 1.13 22.82
N PHE A 88 -0.21 0.80 22.27
CA PHE A 88 -1.49 1.29 22.80
C PHE A 88 -2.24 0.23 23.63
N ASP A 89 -1.87 -1.05 23.52
CA ASP A 89 -1.91 -1.98 24.63
C ASP A 89 -0.47 -2.21 25.08
N ALA A 90 -0.14 -1.69 26.26
CA ALA A 90 1.17 -1.78 26.87
C ALA A 90 1.42 -3.17 27.45
N ASP A 91 1.46 -4.20 26.61
CA ASP A 91 2.11 -5.46 26.98
C ASP A 91 3.52 -5.44 26.39
N LYS A 92 4.42 -4.84 27.18
CA LYS A 92 5.69 -5.47 27.54
C LYS A 92 6.31 -6.30 26.41
N THR A 93 7.24 -5.67 25.69
CA THR A 93 8.35 -6.36 25.01
C THR A 93 8.66 -7.70 25.68
N SER A 94 8.26 -8.80 25.00
CA SER A 94 8.59 -10.24 25.05
C SER A 94 9.67 -10.79 26.01
N LEU A 95 9.98 -10.12 27.12
CA LEU A 95 10.98 -10.45 28.14
C LEU A 95 10.32 -10.55 29.50
N GLU A 96 9.36 -9.67 29.82
CA GLU A 96 8.59 -9.74 31.08
C GLU A 96 7.54 -10.86 31.09
N GLN A 97 7.26 -11.47 29.93
CA GLN A 97 6.39 -12.65 29.77
C GLN A 97 7.18 -13.97 29.70
N LEU A 98 8.52 -13.91 29.62
CA LEU A 98 9.35 -15.12 29.60
C LEU A 98 9.59 -15.59 31.03
N SER A 99 9.56 -16.90 31.23
CA SER A 99 10.07 -17.46 32.47
C SER A 99 11.59 -17.26 32.57
N ASP A 100 12.10 -17.22 33.80
CA ASP A 100 13.55 -17.16 34.04
C ASP A 100 14.33 -18.28 33.32
N GLU A 101 13.71 -19.44 33.08
CA GLU A 101 14.37 -20.52 32.35
C GLU A 101 14.48 -20.24 30.85
N GLU A 102 13.44 -19.67 30.24
CA GLU A 102 13.47 -19.27 28.82
C GLU A 102 14.48 -18.14 28.59
N ILE A 103 14.57 -17.20 29.55
CA ILE A 103 15.59 -16.15 29.54
C ILE A 103 17.00 -16.78 29.58
N ARG A 104 17.26 -17.72 30.51
CA ARG A 104 18.54 -18.42 30.59
C ARG A 104 18.87 -19.20 29.32
N HIS A 105 17.89 -19.90 28.74
CA HIS A 105 18.07 -20.65 27.50
C HIS A 105 18.48 -19.72 26.34
N ARG A 106 17.82 -18.56 26.22
CA ARG A 106 18.10 -17.59 25.16
C ARG A 106 19.48 -16.95 25.31
N ILE A 107 19.89 -16.63 26.54
CA ILE A 107 21.25 -16.13 26.84
C ILE A 107 22.29 -17.15 26.37
N ARG A 108 22.16 -18.44 26.75
CA ARG A 108 23.11 -19.48 26.32
C ARG A 108 23.18 -19.64 24.79
N GLY A 109 22.05 -19.54 24.10
CA GLY A 109 22.00 -19.60 22.63
C GLY A 109 22.70 -18.41 21.96
N LEU A 110 22.56 -17.22 22.53
CA LEU A 110 23.27 -16.01 22.08
C LEU A 110 24.78 -16.12 22.35
N GLU A 111 25.20 -16.57 23.53
CA GLU A 111 26.61 -16.79 23.86
C GLU A 111 27.28 -17.76 22.90
N ALA A 112 26.60 -18.86 22.54
CA ALA A 112 27.14 -19.83 21.57
C ALA A 112 27.31 -19.23 20.17
N SER A 113 26.39 -18.35 19.76
CA SER A 113 26.45 -17.68 18.46
C SER A 113 27.49 -16.56 18.40
N LEU A 114 27.71 -15.86 19.52
CA LEU A 114 28.62 -14.73 19.61
C LEU A 114 30.06 -15.14 19.94
N ARG A 115 30.27 -16.26 20.64
CA ARG A 115 31.61 -16.75 21.01
C ARG A 115 32.60 -16.80 19.83
N PRO A 116 32.25 -17.38 18.66
CA PRO A 116 33.17 -17.43 17.52
C PRO A 116 33.62 -16.05 17.01
N LEU A 117 32.77 -15.03 17.19
CA LEU A 117 33.07 -13.65 16.79
C LEU A 117 33.99 -12.96 17.81
N LEU A 118 33.81 -13.26 19.11
CA LEU A 118 34.64 -12.70 20.19
C LEU A 118 36.01 -13.40 20.31
N ASP A 119 36.06 -14.72 20.07
CA ASP A 119 37.31 -15.49 20.06
C ASP A 119 38.23 -15.08 18.89
N SER A 120 37.65 -14.46 17.84
CA SER A 120 38.38 -13.87 16.72
C SER A 120 39.00 -12.50 17.04
N ASP A 121 38.53 -11.83 18.10
CA ASP A 121 38.91 -10.46 18.50
C ASP A 121 39.75 -10.42 19.80
N ALA A 122 40.53 -11.47 20.09
CA ALA A 122 41.49 -11.50 21.21
C ALA A 122 42.55 -10.37 21.19
N GLY A 123 42.50 -9.45 20.21
CA GLY A 123 43.32 -8.23 20.13
C GLY A 123 42.61 -6.91 20.51
N LEU A 124 41.30 -6.87 20.77
CA LEU A 124 40.60 -5.61 21.11
C LEU A 124 40.43 -5.45 22.63
N SER A 125 41.57 -5.33 23.33
CA SER A 125 41.61 -4.89 24.73
C SER A 125 41.22 -3.41 24.82
N GLY A 126 39.93 -3.13 24.86
CA GLY A 126 39.38 -1.82 25.22
C GLY A 126 39.58 -1.58 26.71
N ALA A 127 40.63 -0.84 27.06
CA ALA A 127 40.92 -0.41 28.42
C ALA A 127 39.83 0.54 28.95
N ALA A 128 38.84 -0.01 29.66
CA ALA A 128 37.97 0.76 30.55
C ALA A 128 38.03 0.16 31.95
N ARG A 129 39.19 0.30 32.61
CA ARG A 129 39.37 0.03 34.04
C ARG A 129 38.70 1.17 34.81
N GLY A 130 37.40 1.06 35.05
CA GLY A 130 36.67 1.91 35.99
C GLY A 130 37.07 1.56 37.42
N VAL A 131 37.97 2.35 38.01
CA VAL A 131 38.25 2.32 39.45
C VAL A 131 37.04 2.93 40.17
N GLY A 132 36.28 2.10 40.87
CA GLY A 132 35.28 2.57 41.84
C GLY A 132 35.98 3.07 43.12
N PRO A 133 35.48 4.15 43.76
CA PRO A 133 36.12 4.70 44.95
C PRO A 133 35.98 3.73 46.13
N LYS A 134 37.12 3.47 46.78
CA LYS A 134 37.27 2.73 48.03
C LYS A 134 36.56 3.49 49.15
N ALA A 135 35.49 2.90 49.70
CA ALA A 135 34.93 3.35 50.97
C ALA A 135 36.02 3.23 52.06
N ALA A 136 36.28 4.35 52.73
CA ALA A 136 37.17 4.45 53.89
C ALA A 136 36.35 4.29 55.19
N PRO A 137 36.99 3.95 56.32
CA PRO A 137 36.45 3.14 57.41
C PRO A 137 35.37 3.82 58.28
#